data_AF-A0A7W0N5P4-F1
#
_entry.id   AF-A0A7W0N5P4-F1
#
_cell.length_a   1.000
_cell.length_b   1.000
_cell.length_c   1.000
_cell.angle_alpha   90.00
_cell.angle_beta   90.00
_cell.angle_gamma   90.00
#
_symmetry.space_group_name_H-M   'P 1'
#
loop_
_entity.id
_entity.type
_entity.pdbx_description
1 polymer ?
#
loop_
_entity_poly.entity_id
_entity_poly.type
_entity_poly.pdbx_seq_one_letter_code
_entity_poly.pdbx_strand_id
1 'polypeptide(L)'
;MIKRLTALEKIRVLLFGLLLCLASAEVFAQSASPFSLNESPLPAPTGFVNDFVGVLDAGTKQQLEARIKELKEKTNPQVELAVAIVGTTGERPIFDYSLAVARGWKIGSKEDDNPSALLFIAIEDRKYFTHVSKDLEDELPDGLVGQLQRQNLVPAFKQQNYAKGISDTIEAYISTIEAKQSGVAPAAEPTPQQRGRRSSGSSCNFMTCLIILFVLLII
;
A
#
# COMPACT_ATOMS: atom_id res chain seq x y z
N MET A 1 60.04 20.43 28.39
CA MET A 1 60.40 21.76 27.85
C MET A 1 59.33 22.16 26.83
N ILE A 2 58.27 22.83 27.29
CA ILE A 2 57.06 23.09 26.52
C ILE A 2 57.30 24.34 25.66
N LYS A 3 57.46 24.17 24.35
CA LYS A 3 57.62 25.30 23.42
C LYS A 3 56.34 26.14 23.45
N ARG A 4 56.43 27.36 23.99
CA ARG A 4 55.31 28.31 24.00
C ARG A 4 55.08 28.77 22.56
N LEU A 5 53.98 28.32 21.94
CA LEU A 5 53.57 28.78 20.62
C LEU A 5 53.39 30.30 20.62
N THR A 6 53.91 30.95 19.58
CA THR A 6 53.72 32.40 19.36
C THR A 6 52.26 32.70 19.02
N ALA A 7 51.79 33.92 19.29
CA ALA A 7 50.38 34.30 19.10
C ALA A 7 49.87 34.01 17.67
N LEU A 8 50.75 34.10 16.67
CA LEU A 8 50.46 33.85 15.26
C LEU A 8 50.16 32.36 14.95
N GLU A 9 50.84 31.43 15.62
CA GLU A 9 50.63 29.98 15.43
C GLU A 9 49.30 29.53 16.05
N LYS A 10 48.92 30.13 17.18
CA LYS A 10 47.62 29.88 17.81
C LYS A 10 46.47 30.35 16.92
N ILE A 11 46.61 31.51 16.28
CA ILE A 11 45.61 32.05 15.33
C ILE A 11 45.48 31.17 14.10
N ARG A 12 46.59 30.65 13.55
CA ARG A 12 46.56 29.70 12.42
C ARG A 12 45.86 28.39 12.76
N VAL A 13 46.11 27.82 13.94
CA VAL A 13 45.43 26.59 14.40
C VAL A 13 43.94 26.84 14.66
N LEU A 14 43.57 28.01 15.20
CA LEU A 14 42.18 28.40 15.43
C LEU A 14 41.43 28.63 14.11
N LEU A 15 42.06 29.27 13.12
CA LEU A 15 41.50 29.45 11.78
C LEU A 15 41.39 28.12 11.01
N PHE A 16 42.37 27.22 11.14
CA PHE A 16 42.32 25.89 10.51
C PHE A 16 41.26 24.99 11.16
N GLY A 17 41.08 25.06 12.48
CA GLY A 17 40.01 24.36 13.19
C GLY A 17 38.62 24.91 12.86
N LEU A 18 38.47 26.23 12.70
CA LEU A 18 37.23 26.86 12.26
C LEU A 18 36.89 26.48 10.81
N LEU A 19 37.89 26.42 9.93
CA LEU A 19 37.73 26.03 8.52
C LEU A 19 37.41 24.53 8.35
N LEU A 20 37.93 23.67 9.24
CA LEU A 20 37.53 22.25 9.33
C LEU A 20 36.11 22.07 9.88
N CYS A 21 35.66 22.93 10.80
CA CYS A 21 34.30 22.90 11.34
C CYS A 21 33.24 23.37 10.33
N LEU A 22 33.59 24.36 9.48
CA LEU A 22 32.71 24.86 8.41
C LEU A 22 32.59 23.88 7.24
N ALA A 23 33.57 22.99 7.02
CA ALA A 23 33.51 21.98 5.96
C ALA A 23 32.65 20.75 6.31
N SER A 24 32.31 20.54 7.58
CA SER A 24 31.50 19.40 8.05
C SER A 24 29.98 19.64 8.06
N ALA A 25 29.50 20.84 7.69
CA ALA A 25 28.08 21.19 7.80
C ALA A 25 27.24 20.92 6.53
N GLU A 26 27.82 20.45 5.42
CA GLU A 26 27.13 20.42 4.12
C GLU A 26 26.57 19.05 3.68
N VAL A 27 26.58 18.02 4.52
CA VAL A 27 26.11 16.68 4.11
C VAL A 27 25.08 16.12 5.07
N PHE A 28 23.90 16.74 5.16
CA PHE A 28 22.65 16.03 5.47
C PHE A 28 21.40 16.85 5.16
N ALA A 29 21.24 17.24 3.90
CA ALA A 29 19.94 17.63 3.36
C ALA A 29 19.59 16.67 2.23
N GLN A 30 19.37 15.39 2.57
CA GLN A 30 18.61 14.53 1.66
C GLN A 30 17.20 15.12 1.64
N SER A 31 16.88 15.77 0.53
CA SER A 31 15.56 16.24 0.18
C SER A 31 14.59 15.06 0.27
N ALA A 32 13.90 14.94 1.39
CA ALA A 32 12.64 14.22 1.45
C ALA A 32 11.69 14.98 0.51
N SER A 33 11.63 14.55 -0.75
CA SER A 33 10.63 15.06 -1.69
C SER A 33 9.27 14.96 -1.01
N PRO A 34 8.47 16.04 -0.99
CA PRO A 34 7.18 16.01 -0.34
C PRO A 34 6.35 14.88 -0.98
N PHE A 35 5.90 13.96 -0.13
CA PHE A 35 5.06 12.85 -0.52
C PHE A 35 3.76 13.39 -1.15
N SER A 36 3.57 13.16 -2.45
CA SER A 36 2.33 13.52 -3.16
C SER A 36 1.44 12.30 -3.32
N LEU A 37 0.21 12.39 -2.79
CA LEU A 37 -0.86 11.42 -3.02
C LEU A 37 -1.62 11.67 -4.34
N ASN A 38 -1.33 12.78 -5.02
CA ASN A 38 -2.11 13.20 -6.19
C ASN A 38 -1.45 12.82 -7.52
N GLU A 39 -0.24 12.26 -7.47
CA GLU A 39 0.51 11.84 -8.65
C GLU A 39 0.89 10.37 -8.50
N SER A 40 0.67 9.57 -9.55
CA SER A 40 1.04 8.17 -9.52
C SER A 40 2.56 8.05 -9.51
N PRO A 41 3.15 7.26 -8.59
CA PRO A 41 4.57 6.92 -8.63
C PRO A 41 4.92 5.93 -9.76
N LEU A 42 3.92 5.40 -10.47
CA LEU A 42 4.09 4.46 -11.57
C LEU A 42 3.76 5.13 -12.92
N PRO A 43 4.32 4.62 -14.03
CA PRO A 43 3.91 5.03 -15.38
C PRO A 43 2.40 4.87 -15.58
N ALA A 44 1.86 5.53 -16.61
CA ALA A 44 0.47 5.34 -17.02
C ALA A 44 0.17 3.86 -17.29
N PRO A 45 -1.03 3.37 -16.94
CA PRO A 45 -1.38 1.98 -17.13
C PRO A 45 -1.45 1.66 -18.63
N THR A 46 -0.95 0.50 -19.02
CA THR A 46 -0.95 0.04 -20.43
C THR A 46 -2.10 -0.90 -20.76
N GLY A 47 -2.83 -1.34 -19.73
CA GLY A 47 -3.93 -2.29 -19.78
C GLY A 47 -4.48 -2.51 -18.38
N PHE A 48 -5.26 -3.58 -18.20
CA PHE A 48 -5.82 -3.94 -16.90
C PHE A 48 -4.79 -4.59 -15.99
N VAL A 49 -3.72 -5.18 -16.53
CA VAL A 49 -2.68 -5.91 -15.79
C VAL A 49 -1.32 -5.26 -16.02
N ASN A 50 -0.82 -4.59 -14.99
CA ASN A 50 0.43 -3.84 -15.02
C ASN A 50 1.47 -4.52 -14.13
N ASP A 51 2.24 -5.44 -14.72
CA ASP A 51 3.32 -6.15 -14.05
C ASP A 51 4.68 -5.49 -14.36
N PHE A 52 5.27 -4.82 -13.36
CA PHE A 52 6.55 -4.11 -13.47
C PHE A 52 7.75 -4.97 -13.04
N VAL A 53 7.52 -6.21 -12.60
CA VAL A 53 8.56 -7.11 -12.08
C VAL A 53 8.63 -8.45 -12.81
N GLY A 54 7.70 -8.73 -13.72
CA GLY A 54 7.72 -9.91 -14.58
C GLY A 54 7.45 -11.21 -13.84
N VAL A 55 6.56 -11.18 -12.83
CA VAL A 55 6.12 -12.39 -12.12
C VAL A 55 5.04 -13.16 -12.88
N LEU A 56 4.40 -12.53 -13.87
CA LEU A 56 3.44 -13.15 -14.77
C LEU A 56 4.10 -13.47 -16.11
N ASP A 57 3.96 -14.71 -16.58
CA ASP A 57 4.28 -15.03 -17.96
C ASP A 57 3.26 -14.41 -18.92
N ALA A 58 3.64 -14.31 -20.20
CA ALA A 58 2.82 -13.67 -21.22
C ALA A 58 1.43 -14.33 -21.38
N GLY A 59 1.33 -15.65 -21.21
CA GLY A 59 0.09 -16.39 -21.32
C GLY A 59 -0.85 -16.06 -20.16
N THR A 60 -0.36 -16.12 -18.92
CA THR A 60 -1.16 -15.73 -17.75
C THR A 60 -1.58 -14.26 -17.81
N LYS A 61 -0.67 -13.35 -18.19
CA LYS A 61 -1.02 -11.93 -18.35
C LYS A 61 -2.15 -11.74 -19.37
N GLN A 62 -2.04 -12.36 -20.54
CA GLN A 62 -3.07 -12.27 -21.59
C GLN A 62 -4.41 -12.83 -21.13
N GLN A 63 -4.41 -13.96 -20.42
CA GLN A 63 -5.64 -14.54 -19.88
C GLN A 63 -6.30 -13.62 -18.85
N LEU A 64 -5.54 -13.04 -17.92
CA LEU A 64 -6.05 -12.08 -16.94
C LEU A 64 -6.65 -10.84 -17.61
N GLU A 65 -5.93 -10.25 -18.58
CA GLU A 65 -6.42 -9.11 -19.37
C GLU A 65 -7.76 -9.44 -20.05
N ALA A 66 -7.87 -10.63 -20.67
CA ALA A 66 -9.08 -11.07 -21.33
C ALA A 66 -10.26 -11.25 -20.35
N ARG A 67 -10.02 -11.86 -19.18
CA ARG A 67 -11.05 -12.05 -18.16
C ARG A 67 -11.56 -10.72 -17.59
N ILE A 68 -10.64 -9.79 -17.31
CA ILE A 68 -11.01 -8.47 -16.81
C ILE A 68 -11.78 -7.67 -17.87
N LYS A 69 -11.36 -7.75 -19.14
CA LYS A 69 -12.07 -7.12 -20.26
C LYS A 69 -13.49 -7.68 -20.40
N GLU A 70 -13.66 -8.99 -20.28
CA GLU A 70 -14.96 -9.66 -20.34
C GLU A 70 -15.89 -9.20 -19.20
N LEU A 71 -15.37 -9.07 -17.97
CA LEU A 71 -16.12 -8.49 -16.84
C LEU A 71 -16.63 -7.09 -17.20
N LYS A 72 -15.73 -6.21 -17.68
CA LYS A 72 -16.08 -4.83 -18.05
C LYS A 72 -17.17 -4.78 -19.11
N GLU A 73 -17.15 -5.69 -20.08
CA GLU A 73 -18.15 -5.76 -21.17
C GLU A 73 -19.50 -6.34 -20.73
N LYS A 74 -19.52 -7.24 -19.75
CA LYS A 74 -20.76 -7.89 -19.27
C LYS A 74 -21.51 -7.10 -18.20
N THR A 75 -20.82 -6.23 -17.49
CA THR A 75 -21.36 -5.47 -16.36
C THR A 75 -21.96 -4.16 -16.81
N ASN A 76 -23.06 -3.75 -16.17
CA ASN A 76 -23.70 -2.45 -16.41
C ASN A 76 -24.22 -1.87 -15.08
N PRO A 77 -23.64 -0.79 -14.54
CA PRO A 77 -22.53 -0.01 -15.09
C PRO A 77 -21.23 -0.83 -15.27
N GLN A 78 -20.37 -0.39 -16.19
CA GLN A 78 -19.13 -1.10 -16.53
C GLN A 78 -18.16 -1.11 -15.35
N VAL A 79 -17.70 -2.29 -14.96
CA VAL A 79 -16.76 -2.46 -13.85
C VAL A 79 -15.32 -2.37 -14.33
N GLU A 80 -14.55 -1.45 -13.74
CA GLU A 80 -13.13 -1.26 -14.01
C GLU A 80 -12.26 -1.96 -12.95
N LEU A 81 -11.77 -3.16 -13.27
CA LEU A 81 -10.83 -3.87 -12.43
C LEU A 81 -9.40 -3.72 -12.99
N ALA A 82 -8.44 -3.47 -12.12
CA ALA A 82 -7.02 -3.40 -12.49
C ALA A 82 -6.12 -4.13 -11.50
N VAL A 83 -4.96 -4.56 -11.98
CA VAL A 83 -3.89 -5.18 -11.20
C VAL A 83 -2.59 -4.42 -11.44
N ALA A 84 -1.89 -4.08 -10.36
CA ALA A 84 -0.56 -3.50 -10.43
C ALA A 84 0.41 -4.29 -9.54
N ILE A 85 1.56 -4.67 -10.09
CA ILE A 85 2.57 -5.48 -9.41
C ILE A 85 3.91 -4.76 -9.47
N VAL A 86 4.49 -4.48 -8.30
CA VAL A 86 5.79 -3.82 -8.15
C VAL A 86 6.71 -4.66 -7.27
N GLY A 87 8.00 -4.33 -7.28
CA GLY A 87 8.98 -4.95 -6.37
C GLY A 87 8.72 -4.53 -4.94
N THR A 88 8.82 -3.22 -4.67
CA THR A 88 8.70 -2.64 -3.34
C THR A 88 8.01 -1.27 -3.38
N THR A 89 7.37 -0.86 -2.28
CA THR A 89 6.93 0.52 -2.04
C THR A 89 7.97 1.35 -1.28
N GLY A 90 9.14 0.77 -0.99
CA GLY A 90 10.18 1.35 -0.15
C GLY A 90 9.65 1.66 1.26
N GLU A 91 10.02 2.83 1.78
CA GLU A 91 9.56 3.31 3.08
C GLU A 91 8.09 3.76 3.08
N ARG A 92 7.42 3.81 1.92
CA ARG A 92 6.04 4.26 1.83
C ARG A 92 5.10 3.14 2.28
N PRO A 93 4.11 3.41 3.16
CA PRO A 93 3.05 2.45 3.45
C PRO A 93 2.33 2.01 2.17
N ILE A 94 1.99 0.73 2.08
CA ILE A 94 1.38 0.18 0.86
C ILE A 94 0.05 0.87 0.53
N PHE A 95 -0.74 1.21 1.54
CA PHE A 95 -1.99 1.96 1.37
C PHE A 95 -1.74 3.29 0.67
N ASP A 96 -0.81 4.08 1.20
CA ASP A 96 -0.45 5.40 0.70
C ASP A 96 0.16 5.34 -0.73
N TYR A 97 1.00 4.34 -0.99
CA TYR A 97 1.58 4.13 -2.32
C TYR A 97 0.50 3.76 -3.34
N SER A 98 -0.29 2.73 -3.03
CA SER A 98 -1.35 2.23 -3.92
C SER A 98 -2.47 3.25 -4.12
N LEU A 99 -2.75 4.11 -3.13
CA LEU A 99 -3.71 5.20 -3.25
C LEU A 99 -3.23 6.27 -4.23
N ALA A 100 -1.94 6.62 -4.20
CA ALA A 100 -1.35 7.54 -5.17
C ALA A 100 -1.41 6.97 -6.59
N VAL A 101 -1.18 5.66 -6.74
CA VAL A 101 -1.36 4.95 -8.02
C VAL A 101 -2.80 5.01 -8.49
N ALA A 102 -3.76 4.62 -7.65
CA ALA A 102 -5.19 4.64 -7.99
C ALA A 102 -5.65 6.04 -8.44
N ARG A 103 -5.25 7.09 -7.70
CA ARG A 103 -5.57 8.49 -8.03
C ARG A 103 -4.95 8.95 -9.34
N GLY A 104 -3.64 8.70 -9.53
CA GLY A 104 -2.97 9.11 -10.77
C GLY A 104 -3.43 8.33 -12.00
N TRP A 105 -3.95 7.12 -11.81
CA TRP A 105 -4.59 6.31 -12.87
C TRP A 105 -6.11 6.54 -12.96
N LYS A 106 -6.66 7.44 -12.15
CA LYS A 106 -8.10 7.77 -12.07
C LYS A 106 -9.03 6.60 -11.72
N ILE A 107 -8.52 5.52 -11.14
CA ILE A 107 -9.33 4.38 -10.72
C ILE A 107 -10.21 4.79 -9.53
N GLY A 108 -11.53 4.64 -9.67
CA GLY A 108 -12.50 5.05 -8.64
C GLY A 108 -12.53 6.56 -8.40
N SER A 109 -12.14 7.35 -9.40
CA SER A 109 -12.28 8.81 -9.34
C SER A 109 -13.76 9.19 -9.33
N LYS A 110 -14.12 10.26 -8.60
CA LYS A 110 -15.49 10.81 -8.61
C LYS A 110 -15.89 11.39 -9.97
N GLU A 111 -14.94 11.53 -10.89
CA GLU A 111 -15.21 12.04 -12.24
C GLU A 111 -15.83 10.95 -13.12
N ASP A 112 -15.51 9.68 -12.85
CA ASP A 112 -15.89 8.57 -13.72
C ASP A 112 -17.14 7.81 -13.24
N ASP A 113 -17.60 7.99 -11.99
CA ASP A 113 -18.79 7.33 -11.36
C ASP A 113 -18.90 5.80 -11.62
N ASN A 114 -17.85 5.17 -12.13
CA ASN A 114 -17.85 3.78 -12.55
C ASN A 114 -17.38 2.89 -11.39
N PRO A 115 -18.05 1.76 -11.17
CA PRO A 115 -17.60 0.77 -10.19
C PRO A 115 -16.19 0.30 -10.55
N SER A 116 -15.24 0.43 -9.62
CA SER A 116 -13.82 0.25 -9.91
C SER A 116 -13.08 -0.44 -8.76
N ALA A 117 -12.04 -1.21 -9.07
CA ALA A 117 -11.12 -1.74 -8.08
C ALA A 117 -9.67 -1.85 -8.60
N LEU A 118 -8.70 -1.62 -7.71
CA LEU A 118 -7.29 -1.84 -7.98
C LEU A 118 -6.73 -2.84 -6.97
N LEU A 119 -6.30 -4.02 -7.43
CA LEU A 119 -5.44 -4.91 -6.66
C LEU A 119 -3.98 -4.49 -6.84
N PHE A 120 -3.37 -3.99 -5.77
CA PHE A 120 -1.98 -3.56 -5.75
C PHE A 120 -1.11 -4.53 -4.95
N ILE A 121 0.02 -4.95 -5.50
CA ILE A 121 0.91 -5.96 -4.91
C ILE A 121 2.36 -5.45 -4.93
N ALA A 122 3.03 -5.51 -3.77
CA ALA A 122 4.46 -5.30 -3.63
C ALA A 122 5.13 -6.61 -3.21
N ILE A 123 5.80 -7.28 -4.15
CA ILE A 123 6.26 -8.67 -4.02
C ILE A 123 7.35 -8.80 -2.96
N GLU A 124 8.36 -7.93 -2.98
CA GLU A 124 9.50 -7.96 -2.05
C GLU A 124 9.06 -7.62 -0.63
N ASP A 125 8.11 -6.69 -0.49
CA ASP A 125 7.55 -6.27 0.79
C ASP A 125 6.60 -7.31 1.40
N ARG A 126 6.15 -8.28 0.59
CA ARG A 126 5.07 -9.23 0.91
C ARG A 126 3.79 -8.54 1.38
N LYS A 127 3.48 -7.39 0.78
CA LYS A 127 2.31 -6.58 1.08
C LYS A 127 1.41 -6.51 -0.16
N TYR A 128 0.11 -6.47 0.09
CA TYR A 128 -0.88 -6.18 -0.93
C TYR A 128 -1.97 -5.29 -0.33
N PHE A 129 -2.67 -4.55 -1.18
CA PHE A 129 -3.83 -3.76 -0.79
C PHE A 129 -4.79 -3.68 -1.98
N THR A 130 -6.10 -3.66 -1.71
CA THR A 130 -7.10 -3.44 -2.76
C THR A 130 -7.90 -2.19 -2.46
N HIS A 131 -7.90 -1.25 -3.40
CA HIS A 131 -8.83 -0.13 -3.38
C HIS A 131 -10.10 -0.55 -4.11
N VAL A 132 -11.25 -0.28 -3.51
CA VAL A 132 -12.58 -0.47 -4.12
C VAL A 132 -13.27 0.88 -4.14
N SER A 133 -13.85 1.27 -5.27
CA SER A 133 -14.64 2.49 -5.35
C SER A 133 -15.97 2.30 -4.62
N LYS A 134 -16.53 3.41 -4.16
CA LYS A 134 -17.83 3.41 -3.48
C LYS A 134 -18.92 2.73 -4.32
N ASP A 135 -18.87 2.91 -5.63
CA ASP A 135 -19.89 2.40 -6.57
C ASP A 135 -19.78 0.88 -6.80
N LEU A 136 -18.72 0.23 -6.33
CA LEU A 136 -18.53 -1.23 -6.37
C LEU A 136 -18.67 -1.88 -4.97
N GLU A 137 -18.90 -1.10 -3.90
CA GLU A 137 -18.97 -1.63 -2.53
C GLU A 137 -20.17 -2.57 -2.30
N ASP A 138 -21.24 -2.43 -3.08
CA ASP A 138 -22.43 -3.29 -2.96
C ASP A 138 -22.16 -4.71 -3.48
N GLU A 139 -21.38 -4.84 -4.55
CA GLU A 139 -20.98 -6.13 -5.11
C GLU A 139 -19.73 -6.70 -4.43
N LEU A 140 -18.73 -5.87 -4.14
CA LEU A 140 -17.43 -6.28 -3.67
C LEU A 140 -16.96 -5.48 -2.43
N PRO A 141 -17.62 -5.64 -1.27
CA PRO A 141 -17.28 -4.90 -0.06
C PRO A 141 -15.90 -5.30 0.49
N ASP A 142 -15.21 -4.37 1.16
CA ASP A 142 -13.84 -4.56 1.69
C ASP A 142 -13.68 -5.82 2.56
N GLY A 143 -14.68 -6.14 3.39
CA GLY A 143 -14.66 -7.37 4.21
C GLY A 143 -14.60 -8.64 3.37
N LEU A 144 -15.31 -8.68 2.23
CA LEU A 144 -15.32 -9.79 1.29
C LEU A 144 -14.02 -9.82 0.47
N VAL A 145 -13.53 -8.67 0.01
CA VAL A 145 -12.22 -8.52 -0.64
C VAL A 145 -11.12 -9.16 0.20
N GLY A 146 -11.04 -8.78 1.49
CA GLY A 146 -10.07 -9.33 2.41
C GLY A 146 -10.25 -10.84 2.63
N GLN A 147 -11.48 -11.35 2.63
CA GLN A 147 -11.75 -12.79 2.72
C GLN A 147 -11.23 -13.53 1.49
N LEU A 148 -11.58 -13.08 0.29
CA LEU A 148 -11.18 -13.70 -0.98
C LEU A 148 -9.65 -13.70 -1.15
N GLN A 149 -8.96 -12.63 -0.74
CA GLN A 149 -7.50 -12.58 -0.75
C GLN A 149 -6.88 -13.59 0.24
N ARG A 150 -7.44 -13.75 1.44
CA ARG A 150 -6.94 -14.74 2.40
C ARG A 150 -7.17 -16.18 1.92
N GLN A 151 -8.22 -16.43 1.14
CA GLN A 151 -8.55 -17.74 0.57
C GLN A 151 -7.69 -18.07 -0.65
N ASN A 152 -7.47 -17.10 -1.55
CA ASN A 152 -6.88 -17.35 -2.87
C ASN A 152 -5.45 -16.80 -3.02
N LEU A 153 -5.23 -15.53 -2.66
CA LEU A 153 -3.95 -14.83 -2.83
C LEU A 153 -2.87 -15.34 -1.86
N VAL A 154 -3.18 -15.30 -0.56
CA VAL A 154 -2.20 -15.54 0.52
C VAL A 154 -1.61 -16.95 0.48
N PRO A 155 -2.38 -18.05 0.31
CA PRO A 155 -1.82 -19.39 0.30
C PRO A 155 -0.88 -19.62 -0.89
N ALA A 156 -1.22 -19.09 -2.07
CA ALA A 156 -0.40 -19.19 -3.26
C ALA A 156 0.91 -18.39 -3.12
N PHE A 157 0.85 -17.19 -2.53
CA PHE A 157 2.03 -16.35 -2.27
C PHE A 157 3.00 -16.98 -1.27
N LYS A 158 2.48 -17.74 -0.28
CA LYS A 158 3.32 -18.54 0.63
C LYS A 158 4.12 -19.61 -0.11
N GLN A 159 3.60 -20.11 -1.23
CA GLN A 159 4.24 -21.10 -2.09
C GLN A 159 5.01 -20.45 -3.26
N GLN A 160 5.15 -19.11 -3.25
CA GLN A 160 5.76 -18.33 -4.34
C GLN A 160 5.07 -18.52 -5.70
N ASN A 161 3.83 -19.00 -5.71
CA ASN A 161 3.03 -19.16 -6.92
C ASN A 161 2.18 -17.89 -7.15
N TYR A 162 2.86 -16.80 -7.51
CA TYR A 162 2.24 -15.47 -7.63
C TYR A 162 1.19 -15.42 -8.74
N ALA A 163 1.51 -15.99 -9.91
CA ALA A 163 0.59 -16.09 -11.04
C ALA A 163 -0.74 -16.73 -10.64
N LYS A 164 -0.70 -17.92 -10.02
CA LYS A 164 -1.91 -18.60 -9.54
C LYS A 164 -2.68 -17.77 -8.52
N GLY A 165 -1.98 -17.20 -7.53
CA GLY A 165 -2.63 -16.40 -6.49
C GLY A 165 -3.38 -15.19 -7.05
N ILE A 166 -2.79 -14.51 -8.03
CA ILE A 166 -3.40 -13.35 -8.69
C ILE A 166 -4.58 -13.80 -9.55
N SER A 167 -4.40 -14.82 -10.40
CA SER A 167 -5.47 -15.35 -11.25
C SER A 167 -6.68 -15.82 -10.46
N ASP A 168 -6.48 -16.63 -9.42
CA ASP A 168 -7.59 -17.14 -8.60
C ASP A 168 -8.31 -16.01 -7.85
N THR A 169 -7.58 -15.00 -7.38
CA THR A 169 -8.17 -13.86 -6.67
C THR A 169 -8.99 -12.99 -7.61
N ILE A 170 -8.49 -12.72 -8.82
CA ILE A 170 -9.21 -11.94 -9.83
C ILE A 170 -10.45 -12.67 -10.31
N GLU A 171 -10.36 -13.98 -10.55
CA GLU A 171 -11.52 -14.80 -10.92
C GLU A 171 -12.59 -14.82 -9.82
N ALA A 172 -12.17 -14.86 -8.54
CA ALA A 172 -13.09 -14.77 -7.41
C ALA A 172 -13.76 -13.39 -7.30
N TYR A 173 -13.05 -12.30 -7.57
CA TYR A 173 -13.65 -10.96 -7.68
C TYR A 173 -14.68 -10.93 -8.82
N ILE A 174 -14.29 -11.35 -10.02
CA ILE A 174 -15.17 -11.38 -11.21
C ILE A 174 -16.45 -12.18 -10.89
N SER A 175 -16.31 -13.40 -10.37
CA SER A 175 -17.45 -14.27 -10.06
C SER A 175 -18.40 -13.65 -9.04
N THR A 176 -17.86 -12.98 -8.03
CA THR A 176 -18.65 -12.30 -6.99
C THR A 176 -19.45 -11.14 -7.59
N ILE A 177 -18.80 -10.32 -8.43
CA ILE A 177 -19.42 -9.16 -9.07
C ILE A 177 -20.51 -9.60 -10.05
N GLU A 178 -20.20 -10.55 -10.94
CA GLU A 178 -21.16 -11.08 -11.91
C GLU A 178 -22.39 -11.70 -11.22
N ALA A 179 -22.19 -12.46 -10.14
CA ALA A 179 -23.28 -13.05 -9.38
C ALA A 179 -24.23 -11.98 -8.79
N LYS A 180 -23.65 -10.94 -8.18
CA LYS A 180 -24.40 -9.82 -7.60
C LYS A 180 -25.20 -9.05 -8.65
N GLN A 181 -24.59 -8.72 -9.78
CA GLN A 181 -25.26 -7.95 -10.84
C GLN A 181 -26.28 -8.78 -11.63
N SER A 182 -26.08 -10.09 -11.76
CA SER A 182 -27.03 -10.97 -12.44
C SER A 182 -28.24 -11.34 -11.56
N GLY A 183 -28.27 -10.93 -10.29
CA GLY A 183 -29.30 -11.33 -9.33
C GLY A 183 -29.25 -12.82 -8.96
N VAL A 184 -28.22 -13.54 -9.42
CA VAL A 184 -27.96 -14.93 -9.05
C VAL A 184 -27.29 -14.87 -7.70
N ALA A 185 -28.05 -15.10 -6.63
CA ALA A 185 -27.49 -15.14 -5.29
C ALA A 185 -26.26 -16.07 -5.28
N PRO A 186 -25.05 -15.58 -4.95
CA PRO A 186 -23.92 -16.47 -4.77
C PRO A 186 -24.32 -17.51 -3.72
N ALA A 187 -23.95 -18.77 -3.97
CA ALA A 187 -24.23 -19.88 -3.07
C ALA A 187 -23.96 -19.42 -1.63
N ALA A 188 -25.01 -19.45 -0.80
CA ALA A 188 -25.02 -18.82 0.50
C ALA A 188 -23.85 -19.33 1.36
N GLU A 189 -22.76 -18.56 1.39
CA GLU A 189 -21.77 -18.67 2.44
C GLU A 189 -22.18 -17.75 3.59
N PRO A 190 -22.04 -18.23 4.84
CA PRO A 190 -22.58 -17.55 6.00
C PRO A 190 -22.02 -16.13 6.07
N THR A 191 -22.95 -15.16 6.04
CA THR A 191 -22.73 -13.77 6.40
C THR A 191 -21.79 -13.72 7.60
N PRO A 192 -20.62 -13.05 7.52
CA PRO A 192 -19.86 -12.76 8.70
C PRO A 192 -20.78 -11.97 9.63
N GLN A 193 -21.30 -12.63 10.66
CA GLN A 193 -21.95 -11.94 11.77
C GLN A 193 -20.96 -10.85 12.18
N GLN A 194 -21.38 -9.59 12.07
CA GLN A 194 -20.68 -8.50 12.71
C GLN A 194 -20.53 -8.88 14.18
N ARG A 195 -19.36 -9.40 14.53
CA ARG A 195 -19.01 -9.73 15.90
C ARG A 195 -19.02 -8.39 16.61
N GLY A 196 -20.07 -8.19 17.42
CA GLY A 196 -20.37 -6.95 18.09
C GLY A 196 -19.09 -6.31 18.62
N ARG A 197 -18.86 -5.09 18.15
CA ARG A 197 -17.85 -4.18 18.67
C ARG A 197 -18.09 -4.07 20.18
N ARG A 198 -17.34 -4.83 20.97
CA ARG A 198 -17.26 -4.66 22.42
C ARG A 198 -16.55 -3.34 22.66
N SER A 199 -17.32 -2.26 22.76
CA SER A 199 -16.92 -1.08 23.50
C SER A 199 -16.92 -1.44 24.99
N SER A 200 -15.74 -1.75 25.51
CA SER A 200 -15.41 -1.72 26.93
C SER A 200 -14.03 -1.07 26.94
N GLY A 201 -13.85 0.17 27.38
CA GLY A 201 -14.39 0.75 28.59
C GLY A 201 -13.19 0.95 29.52
N SER A 202 -12.94 2.23 29.83
CA SER A 202 -12.03 2.71 30.87
C SER A 202 -10.53 2.74 30.56
N SER A 203 -10.10 3.95 30.20
CA SER A 203 -8.85 4.59 30.57
C SER A 203 -8.19 3.97 31.81
N CYS A 204 -7.07 3.27 31.61
CA CYS A 204 -6.19 2.89 32.70
C CYS A 204 -4.89 3.69 32.59
N ASN A 205 -4.66 4.47 33.63
CA ASN A 205 -3.64 5.50 33.79
C ASN A 205 -2.24 4.90 33.97
N PHE A 206 -1.70 4.23 32.94
CA PHE A 206 -0.34 3.68 33.00
C PHE A 206 0.74 4.77 33.12
N MET A 207 0.47 5.96 32.56
CA MET A 207 1.36 7.12 32.66
C MET A 207 1.44 7.72 34.08
N THR A 208 0.37 7.66 34.86
CA THR A 208 0.35 8.25 36.21
C THR A 208 1.13 7.42 37.22
N CYS A 209 1.12 6.09 37.11
CA CYS A 209 1.91 5.21 37.98
C CYS A 209 3.43 5.37 37.76
N LEU A 210 3.86 5.62 36.52
CA LEU A 210 5.27 5.84 36.19
C LEU A 210 5.83 7.13 36.82
N ILE A 211 5.02 8.19 36.89
CA ILE A 211 5.42 9.47 37.48
C ILE A 211 5.55 9.34 39.01
N ILE A 212 4.64 8.63 39.68
CA ILE A 212 4.72 8.43 41.14
C ILE A 212 5.93 7.56 41.52
N LEU A 213 6.23 6.52 40.73
CA LEU A 213 7.42 5.68 40.94
C LEU A 213 8.72 6.47 40.76
N PHE A 214 8.77 7.38 39.78
CA PHE A 214 9.94 8.21 39.52
C PHE A 214 10.18 9.24 40.62
N VAL A 215 9.12 9.83 41.20
CA VAL A 215 9.24 10.79 42.32
C VAL A 215 9.67 10.11 43.62
N LEU A 216 9.22 8.88 43.89
CA LEU A 216 9.67 8.09 45.05
C LEU A 216 11.12 7.61 44.97
N LEU A 217 11.71 7.57 43.77
CA LEU A 217 13.11 7.21 43.55
C LEU A 217 14.10 8.38 43.69
N ILE A 218 13.59 9.61 43.77
CA ILE A 218 14.39 10.84 43.84
C ILE A 218 14.39 11.46 45.25
N ILE A 219 13.53 10.97 46.15
CA ILE A 219 13.53 11.31 47.59
C ILE A 219 14.30 10.23 48.35
#